data_AF-A0AA95GY56-F1
#
_entry.id   AF-A0AA95GY56-F1
#
_cell.length_a   1.000
_cell.length_b   1.000
_cell.length_c   1.000
_cell.angle_alpha   90.00
_cell.angle_beta   90.00
_cell.angle_gamma   90.00
#
_symmetry.space_group_name_H-M   'P 1'
#
loop_
_entity.id
_entity.type
_entity.pdbx_description
1 polymer ?
#
loop_
_entity_poly.entity_id
_entity_poly.type
_entity_poly.pdbx_seq_one_letter_code
_entity_poly.pdbx_strand_id
1 'polypeptide(L)' 'MLTPKACLCSREFKVDTIDENLHNKVLKNNENAKGMIVFASINRDITKAAMVKLTDNCK' A
#
# COMPACT_ATOMS: atom_id res chain seq x y z
N MET A 1 -8.12 -0.12 -10.65
CA MET A 1 -6.68 -0.29 -10.35
C MET A 1 -6.55 -0.45 -8.84
N LEU A 2 -5.94 -1.53 -8.38
CA LEU A 2 -5.75 -1.76 -6.93
C LEU A 2 -4.53 -0.98 -6.44
N THR A 3 -4.64 -0.32 -5.30
CA THR A 3 -3.54 0.36 -4.60
C THR A 3 -3.33 -0.25 -3.21
N PRO A 4 -2.09 -0.29 -2.72
CA PRO A 4 -1.81 -0.73 -1.36
C PRO A 4 -2.30 0.31 -0.34
N LYS A 5 -2.77 -0.15 0.82
CA LYS A 5 -3.01 0.67 2.02
C LYS A 5 -2.47 -0.03 3.24
N ALA A 6 -1.86 0.74 4.14
CA ALA A 6 -1.49 0.26 5.47
C ALA A 6 -2.68 0.44 6.41
N CYS A 7 -2.95 -0.57 7.24
CA CYS A 7 -4.10 -0.60 8.13
C CYS A 7 -3.69 -0.80 9.59
N LEU A 8 -4.30 -0.02 10.48
CA LEU A 8 -4.34 -0.27 11.93
C LEU A 8 -5.80 -0.39 12.34
N CYS A 9 -6.25 -1.60 12.68
CA CYS A 9 -7.67 -1.90 12.90
C CYS A 9 -8.53 -1.43 11.70
N SER A 10 -9.42 -0.46 11.91
CA SER A 10 -10.27 0.16 10.88
C SER A 10 -9.70 1.45 10.29
N ARG A 11 -8.52 1.90 10.73
CA ARG A 11 -7.87 3.09 10.19
C ARG A 11 -6.99 2.72 9.00
N GLU A 12 -7.09 3.53 7.96
CA GLU A 12 -6.30 3.40 6.75
C GLU A 12 -5.30 4.55 6.63
N PHE A 13 -4.09 4.24 6.24
CA PHE A 13 -3.05 5.21 5.94
C PHE A 13 -2.78 5.23 4.44
N LYS A 14 -2.70 6.44 3.88
CA LYS A 14 -2.41 6.64 2.46
C LYS A 14 -0.96 6.27 2.14
N VAL A 15 -0.74 5.84 0.91
CA VAL A 15 0.60 5.68 0.34
C VAL A 15 1.16 7.08 0.10
N ASP A 16 2.40 7.27 0.53
CA ASP A 16 3.15 8.48 0.25
C ASP A 16 3.97 8.30 -1.02
N THR A 17 4.79 7.25 -1.05
CA THR A 17 5.66 6.92 -2.19
C THR A 17 5.58 5.42 -2.49
N ILE A 18 5.66 5.04 -3.78
CA ILE A 18 5.66 3.65 -4.24
C ILE A 18 6.70 3.47 -5.34
N ASP A 19 7.44 2.36 -5.29
CA ASP A 19 8.37 1.99 -6.36
C ASP A 19 7.64 1.82 -7.70
N GLU A 20 8.25 2.30 -8.78
CA GLU A 20 7.69 2.22 -10.14
C GLU A 20 7.37 0.79 -10.57
N ASN A 21 8.17 -0.20 -10.13
CA ASN A 21 7.95 -1.61 -10.42
C ASN A 21 6.63 -2.16 -9.85
N LEU A 22 6.06 -1.51 -8.83
CA LEU A 22 4.76 -1.83 -8.26
C LEU A 22 3.65 -0.93 -8.82
N HIS A 23 3.99 0.28 -9.27
CA HIS A 23 3.05 1.24 -9.82
C HIS A 23 2.57 0.80 -11.22
N ASN A 24 1.25 0.72 -11.43
CA ASN A 24 0.62 0.30 -12.69
C ASN A 24 1.00 -1.10 -13.23
N LYS A 25 1.65 -1.93 -12.40
CA LYS A 25 2.02 -3.29 -12.79
C LYS A 25 0.77 -4.18 -12.90
N VAL A 26 0.54 -4.75 -14.08
CA VAL A 26 -0.42 -5.85 -14.26
C VAL A 26 0.34 -7.16 -14.09
N LEU A 27 0.05 -7.88 -13.00
CA LEU A 27 0.65 -9.19 -12.74
C LEU A 27 -0.03 -10.26 -13.61
N LYS A 28 0.77 -10.99 -14.39
CA LYS A 28 0.30 -12.21 -15.05
C LYS A 28 0.28 -13.38 -14.06
N ASN A 29 -0.41 -14.48 -14.42
CA ASN A 29 -0.41 -15.68 -13.58
C ASN A 29 1.02 -16.14 -13.27
N ASN A 30 1.27 -16.41 -11.99
CA ASN A 30 2.57 -16.81 -11.44
C ASN A 30 3.69 -15.74 -11.50
N GLU A 31 3.37 -14.50 -11.86
CA GLU A 31 4.32 -13.39 -11.78
C GLU A 31 4.32 -12.79 -10.37
N ASN A 32 5.52 -12.48 -9.86
CA ASN A 32 5.70 -11.75 -8.61
C ASN A 32 6.32 -10.39 -8.92
N ALA A 33 5.86 -9.35 -8.21
CA ALA A 33 6.53 -8.05 -8.18
C ALA A 33 7.02 -7.76 -6.77
N LYS A 34 8.20 -7.14 -6.68
CA LYS A 34 8.83 -6.74 -5.43
C LYS A 34 9.26 -5.28 -5.55
N GLY A 35 9.09 -4.55 -4.46
CA GLY A 35 9.48 -3.15 -4.34
C GLY A 35 9.18 -2.64 -2.94
N MET A 36 9.42 -1.36 -2.75
CA MET A 36 9.16 -0.62 -1.53
C MET A 36 7.88 0.21 -1.66
N ILE A 37 7.13 0.29 -0.56
CA ILE A 37 6.00 1.19 -0.39
C ILE A 37 6.24 1.96 0.91
N VAL A 38 6.17 3.29 0.83
CA VAL A 38 6.25 4.17 1.98
C VAL A 38 4.86 4.67 2.32
N PHE A 39 4.45 4.46 3.57
CA PHE A 39 3.23 5.04 4.11
C PHE A 39 3.63 6.16 5.08
N ALA A 40 3.05 7.35 4.91
CA ALA A 40 3.33 8.50 5.78
C ALA A 40 2.03 9.02 6.42
N SER A 41 2.13 9.45 7.67
CA SER A 41 1.05 10.13 8.38
C SER A 41 1.61 11.02 9.47
N ILE A 42 0.97 12.17 9.70
CA ILE A 42 1.21 12.98 10.90
C ILE A 42 0.79 12.24 12.18
N ASN A 43 -0.09 11.24 12.07
CA ASN A 43 -0.49 10.41 13.19
C ASN A 43 0.55 9.31 13.43
N ARG A 44 1.14 9.32 14.63
CA ARG A 44 2.13 8.33 15.09
C ARG A 44 1.60 6.89 15.08
N ASP A 45 0.29 6.70 15.09
CA ASP A 45 -0.32 5.37 15.01
C ASP A 45 0.03 4.61 13.72
N ILE A 46 0.54 5.28 12.69
CA ILE A 46 1.06 4.62 11.48
C ILE A 46 2.15 3.58 11.79
N THR A 47 2.98 3.80 12.81
CA THR A 47 4.03 2.85 13.21
C THR A 47 3.47 1.56 13.81
N LYS A 48 2.19 1.55 14.19
CA LYS A 48 1.48 0.38 14.71
C LYS A 48 0.72 -0.37 13.62
N ALA A 49 0.69 0.12 12.38
CA ALA A 49 0.03 -0.57 11.29
C ALA A 49 0.62 -1.98 11.13
N ALA A 50 -0.25 -2.99 11.23
CA ALA A 50 0.17 -4.40 11.27
C ALA A 50 -0.10 -5.15 9.96
N MET A 51 -0.69 -4.46 8.97
CA MET A 51 -1.18 -5.11 7.76
C MET A 51 -1.15 -4.15 6.57
N VAL A 52 -0.77 -4.68 5.42
CA VAL A 52 -0.88 -4.01 4.12
C VAL A 52 -1.89 -4.79 3.27
N LYS A 53 -2.87 -4.08 2.71
CA LYS A 53 -3.93 -4.64 1.85
C LYS A 53 -3.95 -3.94 0.51
N LEU A 54 -4.42 -4.64 -0.52
CA LEU A 54 -4.79 -4.03 -1.79
C LEU A 54 -6.25 -3.59 -1.77
N THR A 55 -6.56 -2.40 -2.29
CA THR A 55 -7.91 -1.85 -2.37
C THR A 55 -8.11 -1.08 -3.67
N ASP A 56 -9.33 -1.05 -4.18
CA ASP A 56 -9.76 -0.23 -5.32
C ASP A 56 -10.30 1.16 -4.90
N ASN A 57 -10.43 1.41 -3.59
CA ASN A 57 -10.90 2.68 -3.04
C ASN A 57 -9.75 3.71 -2.93
N CYS A 58 -9.36 4.26 -4.07
CA CYS A 58 -8.16 5.10 -4.25
C CYS A 58 -8.45 6.62 -4.23
N LYS A 59 -9.24 7.12 -3.26
CA LYS A 59 -9.58 8.56 -3.12
C LYS A 59 -8.52 9.39 -2.38
#